data_AF-A0A2V9TTA5-F1
#
_entry.id   AF-A0A2V9TTA5-F1
#
_cell.length_a   1.000
_cell.length_b   1.000
_cell.length_c   1.000
_cell.angle_alpha   90.00
_cell.angle_beta   90.00
_cell.angle_gamma   90.00
#
_symmetry.space_group_name_H-M   'P 1'
#
loop_
_entity.id
_entity.type
_entity.pdbx_description
1 polymer ?
#
loop_
_entity_poly.entity_id
_entity_poly.type
_entity_poly.pdbx_seq_one_letter_code
_entity_poly.pdbx_strand_id
1 'polypeptide(L)'
;NEGYEVAGRTEADGEMLFTDVPPGIYIMEASAPGFLNVRQKIQIQPHQGLLTRFVVMKPKPFDVQAPDKASASPVTAVDPSSWISSGIDNNVPVVDPRVECPLPHVVRGAGQRMKEFVANLEKFTATERVEHQAIDVTGGWHSQEVRDFNYVVTVKRTSRDVFLIDEYRNGSSDPGQFPAHIATQGMPAIALLFHPVLASDYTFACEGLGAWEGRSAWQVHFVQRPDRPSRILSYSAGGKYSSLPLKGRAWIDPGTFQVLRIETELVKPLPEVGLNVDHVAISYQPVEFPSRAQELWLPKIVDLYVERQGRRYYRRHTFKDFQLFVVDTAQSVQLAKESYGFTNETDRDIMGVLTVTPISGTKLDPVSLSFTIPAGGSIVKLVGPGKDVEIPVESVASATFAHNGPLDSVKVDAHLSKESTLDVISGTSVPLKEQLKEQ
;
A
#
# COMPACT_ATOMS: atom_id res chain seq x y z
N ASN A 1 -17.20 54.33 0.73
CA ASN A 1 -17.93 53.10 0.39
C ASN A 1 -17.03 51.93 0.67
N GLU A 2 -17.09 51.49 1.93
CA GLU A 2 -16.29 50.41 2.50
C GLU A 2 -16.64 49.10 1.78
N GLY A 3 -15.62 48.44 1.22
CA GLY A 3 -15.80 47.11 0.64
C GLY A 3 -15.96 46.10 1.77
N TYR A 4 -16.94 45.21 1.65
CA TYR A 4 -17.11 44.09 2.57
C TYR A 4 -15.92 43.13 2.40
N GLU A 5 -15.08 43.00 3.42
CA GLU A 5 -14.05 41.96 3.51
C GLU A 5 -14.59 40.83 4.38
N VAL A 6 -14.62 39.61 3.83
CA VAL A 6 -14.99 38.40 4.57
C VAL A 6 -13.81 37.43 4.48
N ALA A 7 -13.21 37.13 5.63
CA ALA A 7 -12.06 36.25 5.72
C ALA A 7 -12.48 34.89 6.30
N GLY A 8 -11.83 33.82 5.83
CA GLY A 8 -12.06 32.45 6.27
C GLY A 8 -10.76 31.66 6.33
N ARG A 9 -10.76 30.55 7.07
CA ARG A 9 -9.68 29.55 7.06
C ARG A 9 -10.27 28.21 6.66
N THR A 10 -9.61 27.52 5.73
CA THR A 10 -10.05 26.21 5.23
C THR A 10 -9.41 25.06 6.01
N GLU A 11 -10.08 23.92 6.03
CA GLU A 11 -9.49 22.66 6.49
C GLU A 11 -8.67 22.00 5.35
N ALA A 12 -8.20 20.76 5.57
CA ALA A 12 -7.31 20.05 4.64
C ALA A 12 -7.97 19.59 3.33
N ASP A 13 -9.30 19.63 3.25
CA ASP A 13 -10.09 19.39 2.02
C ASP A 13 -10.09 20.61 1.08
N GLY A 14 -9.66 21.79 1.57
CA GLY A 14 -9.64 23.02 0.81
C GLY A 14 -11.01 23.65 0.59
N GLU A 15 -12.04 23.22 1.33
CA GLU A 15 -13.39 23.77 1.22
C GLU A 15 -13.58 24.98 2.15
N MET A 16 -14.30 25.99 1.64
CA MET A 16 -14.71 27.17 2.40
C MET A 16 -16.15 27.54 2.03
N LEU A 17 -16.99 27.72 3.04
CA LEU A 17 -18.35 28.21 2.85
C LEU A 17 -18.48 29.63 3.39
N PHE A 18 -18.90 30.55 2.54
CA PHE A 18 -19.32 31.89 2.93
C PHE A 18 -20.85 31.96 2.86
N THR A 19 -21.51 32.26 3.98
CA THR A 19 -22.97 32.44 4.05
C THR A 19 -23.33 33.92 4.00
N ASP A 20 -24.56 34.21 3.56
CA ASP A 20 -25.16 35.55 3.59
C ASP A 20 -24.37 36.65 2.87
N VAL A 21 -23.60 36.28 1.84
CA VAL A 21 -22.81 37.23 1.04
C VAL A 21 -23.74 38.07 0.16
N PRO A 22 -23.76 39.42 0.30
CA PRO A 22 -24.64 40.28 -0.50
C PRO A 22 -24.37 40.17 -2.01
N PRO A 23 -25.35 40.41 -2.89
CA PRO A 23 -25.11 40.53 -4.32
C PRO A 23 -24.10 41.63 -4.63
N GLY A 24 -23.17 41.35 -5.54
CA GLY A 24 -22.09 42.30 -5.84
C GLY A 24 -20.93 41.67 -6.61
N ILE A 25 -19.93 42.50 -6.89
CA ILE A 25 -18.66 42.10 -7.47
C ILE A 25 -17.64 41.99 -6.34
N TYR A 26 -17.01 40.83 -6.20
CA TYR A 26 -15.98 40.58 -5.21
C TYR A 26 -14.67 40.18 -5.87
N ILE A 27 -13.58 40.44 -5.18
CA ILE A 27 -12.28 39.84 -5.48
C ILE A 27 -12.05 38.78 -4.42
N MET A 28 -12.04 37.52 -4.85
CA MET A 28 -11.66 36.41 -4.01
C MET A 28 -10.14 36.26 -4.08
N GLU A 29 -9.47 36.32 -2.95
CA GLU A 29 -8.04 36.01 -2.80
C GLU A 29 -7.89 34.72 -1.97
N ALA A 30 -7.16 33.75 -2.51
CA ALA A 30 -6.81 32.52 -1.83
C ALA A 30 -5.30 32.43 -1.67
N SER A 31 -4.84 32.12 -0.46
CA SER A 31 -3.43 31.95 -0.11
C SER A 31 -3.25 30.72 0.75
N ALA A 32 -2.21 29.94 0.46
CA ALA A 32 -1.84 28.76 1.21
C ALA A 32 -0.30 28.67 1.26
N PRO A 33 0.29 28.20 2.39
CA PRO A 33 1.73 28.01 2.47
C PRO A 33 2.22 27.10 1.34
N GLY A 34 3.31 27.49 0.69
CA GLY A 34 3.88 26.76 -0.45
C GLY A 34 3.17 26.91 -1.79
N PHE A 35 2.14 27.76 -1.90
CA PHE A 35 1.44 28.05 -3.17
C PHE A 35 1.49 29.52 -3.56
N LEU A 36 1.38 29.80 -4.86
CA LEU A 36 1.15 31.14 -5.37
C LEU A 36 -0.26 31.60 -5.01
N ASN A 37 -0.40 32.86 -4.56
CA ASN A 37 -1.71 33.44 -4.29
C ASN A 37 -2.55 33.47 -5.56
N VAL A 38 -3.83 33.12 -5.44
CA VAL A 38 -4.79 33.17 -6.55
C VAL A 38 -5.77 34.30 -6.28
N ARG A 39 -5.96 35.18 -7.26
CA ARG A 39 -6.97 36.25 -7.22
C ARG A 39 -7.96 36.06 -8.37
N GLN A 40 -9.24 35.99 -8.05
CA GLN A 40 -10.31 35.84 -9.03
C GLN A 40 -11.43 36.84 -8.78
N LYS A 41 -11.96 37.42 -9.85
CA LYS A 41 -13.15 38.27 -9.78
C LYS A 41 -14.39 37.38 -9.81
N ILE A 42 -15.25 37.51 -8.81
CA ILE A 42 -16.52 36.78 -8.74
C ILE A 42 -17.69 37.77 -8.73
N GLN A 43 -18.80 37.37 -9.33
CA GLN A 43 -20.03 38.14 -9.33
C GLN A 43 -21.13 37.29 -8.71
N ILE A 44 -21.74 37.83 -7.65
CA ILE A 44 -22.87 37.22 -6.95
C ILE A 44 -24.12 37.97 -7.39
N GLN A 45 -25.06 37.25 -8.01
CA GLN A 45 -26.29 37.84 -8.49
C GLN A 45 -27.37 37.89 -7.38
N PRO A 46 -28.33 38.81 -7.46
CA PRO A 46 -29.51 38.78 -6.60
C PRO A 46 -30.24 37.43 -6.74
N HIS A 47 -30.67 36.87 -5.61
CA HIS A 47 -31.38 35.57 -5.53
C HIS A 47 -30.56 34.33 -5.95
N GLN A 48 -29.23 34.45 -5.99
CA GLN A 48 -28.35 33.30 -6.22
C GLN A 48 -28.20 32.48 -4.92
N GLY A 49 -28.76 31.27 -4.89
CA GLY A 49 -28.81 30.45 -3.67
C GLY A 49 -27.49 29.74 -3.29
N LEU A 50 -26.68 29.33 -4.26
CA LEU A 50 -25.35 28.73 -4.04
C LEU A 50 -24.43 29.08 -5.20
N LEU A 51 -23.17 29.43 -4.88
CA LEU A 51 -22.13 29.66 -5.89
C LEU A 51 -20.85 28.91 -5.53
N THR A 52 -20.58 27.83 -6.25
CA THR A 52 -19.32 27.09 -6.12
C THR A 52 -18.25 27.67 -7.04
N ARG A 53 -17.05 27.90 -6.50
CA ARG A 53 -15.86 28.34 -7.25
C ARG A 53 -14.69 27.43 -6.92
N PHE A 54 -14.14 26.80 -7.96
CA PHE A 54 -12.93 26.00 -7.83
C PHE A 54 -11.69 26.89 -7.98
N VAL A 55 -10.80 26.84 -7.00
CA VAL A 55 -9.55 27.59 -7.00
C VAL A 55 -8.39 26.62 -7.20
N VAL A 56 -7.81 26.63 -8.40
CA VAL A 56 -6.61 25.83 -8.68
C VAL A 56 -5.38 26.64 -8.26
N MET A 57 -4.74 26.21 -7.18
CA MET A 57 -3.51 26.83 -6.68
C MET A 57 -2.29 26.17 -7.30
N LYS A 58 -1.33 26.96 -7.81
CA LYS A 58 -0.05 26.45 -8.30
C LYS A 58 0.98 26.48 -7.18
N PRO A 59 1.74 25.40 -6.94
CA PRO A 59 2.85 25.42 -5.99
C PRO A 59 3.82 26.56 -6.34
N LYS A 60 4.39 27.22 -5.32
CA LYS A 60 5.49 28.15 -5.53
C LYS A 60 6.64 27.37 -6.17
N PRO A 61 7.19 27.82 -7.32
CA PRO A 61 8.42 27.26 -7.84
C PRO A 61 9.47 27.34 -6.74
N PHE A 62 10.14 26.22 -6.46
CA PHE A 62 11.32 26.25 -5.61
C PHE A 62 12.47 26.86 -6.42
N ASP A 63 12.59 28.18 -6.33
CA ASP A 63 13.65 28.92 -7.00
C ASP A 63 14.79 29.10 -5.99
N VAL A 64 15.77 28.20 -6.03
CA VAL A 64 17.05 28.46 -5.38
C VAL A 64 17.63 29.62 -6.18
N GLN A 65 17.52 30.85 -5.67
CA GLN A 65 18.47 31.88 -6.07
C GLN A 65 19.84 31.27 -5.84
N ALA A 66 20.48 30.91 -6.94
CA ALA A 66 21.83 30.41 -6.97
C ALA A 66 22.69 31.39 -6.17
N PRO A 67 23.41 30.96 -5.12
CA PRO A 67 24.55 31.73 -4.67
C PRO A 67 25.60 31.60 -5.76
N ASP A 68 25.54 32.53 -6.72
CA ASP A 68 26.44 32.67 -7.86
C ASP A 68 26.65 31.43 -8.75
N LYS A 69 26.99 31.70 -10.00
CA LYS A 69 27.62 30.71 -10.89
C LYS A 69 29.03 30.37 -10.36
N ALA A 70 29.11 29.72 -9.21
CA ALA A 70 30.31 29.09 -8.66
C ALA A 70 29.96 28.13 -7.50
N SER A 71 28.83 27.45 -7.54
CA SER A 71 28.69 26.19 -6.83
C SER A 71 27.58 25.34 -7.45
N ALA A 72 27.88 24.76 -8.61
CA ALA A 72 27.61 23.34 -8.72
C ALA A 72 28.49 22.69 -7.64
N SER A 73 28.02 22.69 -6.38
CA SER A 73 28.57 21.77 -5.43
C SER A 73 28.27 20.41 -6.04
N PRO A 74 29.31 19.63 -6.39
CA PRO A 74 29.07 18.25 -6.75
C PRO A 74 28.31 17.64 -5.59
N VAL A 75 27.48 16.64 -5.88
CA VAL A 75 27.20 15.52 -4.96
C VAL A 75 28.29 15.52 -3.89
N THR A 76 27.97 15.97 -2.67
CA THR A 76 28.94 16.12 -1.59
C THR A 76 29.77 14.86 -1.62
N ALA A 77 31.08 15.03 -1.89
CA ALA A 77 31.96 13.94 -2.27
C ALA A 77 31.54 12.69 -1.51
N VAL A 78 30.96 11.72 -2.22
CA VAL A 78 30.82 10.36 -1.69
C VAL A 78 32.24 10.06 -1.26
N ASP A 79 32.47 9.97 0.05
CA ASP A 79 33.74 9.45 0.54
C ASP A 79 33.95 8.17 -0.28
N PRO A 80 34.99 8.06 -1.11
CA PRO A 80 35.18 6.90 -1.96
C PRO A 80 35.27 5.60 -1.14
N SER A 81 35.45 5.70 0.18
CA SER A 81 35.43 4.60 1.14
C SER A 81 34.05 4.31 1.76
N SER A 82 33.07 5.21 1.61
CA SER A 82 31.72 5.02 2.13
C SER A 82 30.79 4.42 1.07
N TRP A 83 30.54 3.13 1.20
CA TRP A 83 29.64 2.35 0.35
C TRP A 83 28.15 2.74 0.46
N ILE A 84 27.82 3.62 1.40
CA ILE A 84 26.49 4.20 1.65
C ILE A 84 26.62 5.72 1.81
N SER A 85 25.57 6.47 1.49
CA SER A 85 25.52 7.92 1.75
C SER A 85 25.64 8.23 3.25
N SER A 86 25.99 9.48 3.57
CA SER A 86 25.85 9.99 4.94
C SER A 86 24.42 9.80 5.43
N GLY A 87 24.24 9.39 6.68
CA GLY A 87 22.90 9.13 7.23
C GLY A 87 21.93 10.32 7.12
N ILE A 88 20.63 10.03 7.10
CA ILE A 88 19.53 10.98 6.79
C ILE A 88 19.60 12.28 7.61
N ASP A 89 20.05 12.22 8.86
CA ASP A 89 20.12 13.38 9.77
C ASP A 89 21.42 14.18 9.63
N ASN A 90 22.45 13.61 9.01
CA ASN A 90 23.76 14.25 8.87
C ASN A 90 23.80 15.22 7.69
N ASN A 91 22.93 15.03 6.69
CA ASN A 91 22.83 15.89 5.52
C ASN A 91 21.36 16.18 5.21
N VAL A 92 20.83 17.22 5.85
CA VAL A 92 19.44 17.68 5.65
C VAL A 92 19.37 18.53 4.38
N PRO A 93 18.56 18.15 3.37
CA PRO A 93 18.41 18.95 2.16
C PRO A 93 17.82 20.34 2.46
N VAL A 94 18.27 21.33 1.69
CA VAL A 94 17.89 22.75 1.88
C VAL A 94 16.41 22.98 1.60
N VAL A 95 15.77 23.78 2.46
CA VAL A 95 14.38 24.24 2.35
C VAL A 95 14.31 25.77 2.23
N ASP A 96 13.20 26.30 1.73
CA ASP A 96 12.96 27.75 1.69
C ASP A 96 12.59 28.27 3.10
N PRO A 97 13.44 29.08 3.75
CA PRO A 97 13.18 29.57 5.10
C PRO A 97 12.02 30.57 5.19
N ARG A 98 11.51 31.06 4.05
CA ARG A 98 10.41 32.04 3.98
C ARG A 98 9.04 31.37 3.94
N VAL A 99 8.98 30.04 3.86
CA VAL A 99 7.74 29.29 3.78
C VAL A 99 7.55 28.49 5.06
N GLU A 100 6.61 28.94 5.89
CA GLU A 100 6.21 28.19 7.07
C GLU A 100 5.52 26.88 6.66
N CYS A 101 5.92 25.77 7.28
CA CYS A 101 5.36 24.47 6.95
C CYS A 101 4.07 24.17 7.73
N PRO A 102 2.96 23.85 7.04
CA PRO A 102 1.71 23.50 7.69
C PRO A 102 1.68 22.01 8.07
N LEU A 103 2.57 21.57 8.97
CA LEU A 103 2.79 20.15 9.31
C LEU A 103 1.48 19.36 9.57
N PRO A 104 0.51 19.84 10.38
CA PRO A 104 -0.74 19.11 10.61
C PRO A 104 -1.55 18.87 9.33
N HIS A 105 -1.52 19.80 8.38
CA HIS A 105 -2.21 19.64 7.08
C HIS A 105 -1.46 18.66 6.18
N VAL A 106 -0.13 18.75 6.13
CA VAL A 106 0.71 17.84 5.31
C VAL A 106 0.53 16.39 5.74
N VAL A 107 0.64 16.09 7.04
CA VAL A 107 0.50 14.73 7.56
C VAL A 107 -0.94 14.23 7.39
N ARG A 108 -1.95 15.07 7.61
CA ARG A 108 -3.35 14.70 7.41
C ARG A 108 -3.65 14.39 5.93
N GLY A 109 -3.15 15.23 5.02
CA GLY A 109 -3.29 15.04 3.57
C GLY A 109 -2.61 13.76 3.10
N ALA A 110 -1.36 13.52 3.51
CA ALA A 110 -0.66 12.28 3.19
C ALA A 110 -1.38 11.04 3.77
N GLY A 111 -1.91 11.15 5.00
CA GLY A 111 -2.71 10.09 5.61
C GLY A 111 -4.02 9.82 4.86
N GLN A 112 -4.64 10.84 4.27
CA GLN A 112 -5.81 10.66 3.40
C GLN A 112 -5.43 9.93 2.11
N ARG A 113 -4.29 10.27 1.49
CA ARG A 113 -3.78 9.53 0.33
C ARG A 113 -3.47 8.07 0.66
N MET A 114 -2.97 7.78 1.86
CA MET A 114 -2.75 6.39 2.28
C MET A 114 -4.06 5.63 2.57
N LYS A 115 -5.13 6.30 3.02
CA LYS A 115 -6.46 5.66 3.11
C LYS A 115 -6.98 5.29 1.73
N GLU A 116 -6.87 6.22 0.78
CA GLU A 116 -7.28 5.98 -0.61
C GLU A 116 -6.47 4.85 -1.22
N PHE A 117 -5.15 4.84 -1.02
CA PHE A 117 -4.29 3.74 -1.43
C PHE A 117 -4.82 2.41 -0.91
N VAL A 118 -5.05 2.25 0.41
CA VAL A 118 -5.55 0.99 0.99
C VAL A 118 -6.95 0.63 0.49
N ALA A 119 -7.86 1.61 0.34
CA ALA A 119 -9.23 1.36 -0.09
C ALA A 119 -9.32 0.92 -1.56
N ASN A 120 -8.40 1.38 -2.39
CA ASN A 120 -8.40 1.14 -3.82
C ASN A 120 -7.43 0.01 -4.24
N LEU A 121 -6.43 -0.25 -3.42
CA LEU A 121 -5.40 -1.23 -3.67
C LEU A 121 -5.64 -2.50 -2.84
N GLU A 122 -6.46 -3.40 -3.38
CA GLU A 122 -6.55 -4.75 -2.84
C GLU A 122 -5.36 -5.59 -3.33
N LYS A 123 -5.08 -5.53 -4.64
CA LYS A 123 -4.03 -6.30 -5.30
C LYS A 123 -3.54 -5.60 -6.57
N PHE A 124 -2.22 -5.48 -6.71
CA PHE A 124 -1.61 -5.11 -7.99
C PHE A 124 -0.49 -6.07 -8.38
N THR A 125 -0.17 -6.05 -9.66
CA THR A 125 1.00 -6.71 -10.21
C THR A 125 1.90 -5.74 -10.93
N ALA A 126 3.16 -6.12 -11.05
CA ALA A 126 4.17 -5.39 -11.80
C ALA A 126 5.21 -6.38 -12.35
N THR A 127 6.01 -5.92 -13.30
CA THR A 127 7.33 -6.51 -13.54
C THR A 127 8.30 -5.88 -12.54
N GLU A 128 8.89 -6.69 -11.66
CA GLU A 128 9.94 -6.26 -10.72
C GLU A 128 11.30 -6.71 -11.24
N ARG A 129 12.23 -5.76 -11.41
CA ARG A 129 13.63 -6.04 -11.68
C ARG A 129 14.45 -5.78 -10.43
N VAL A 130 15.18 -6.78 -9.97
CA VAL A 130 16.08 -6.72 -8.81
C VAL A 130 17.52 -6.80 -9.28
N GLU A 131 18.30 -5.79 -8.93
CA GLU A 131 19.72 -5.68 -9.17
C GLU A 131 20.44 -5.75 -7.84
N HIS A 132 21.29 -6.75 -7.63
CA HIS A 132 21.97 -7.02 -6.37
C HIS A 132 23.48 -6.96 -6.54
N GLN A 133 24.16 -6.30 -5.60
CA GLN A 133 25.61 -6.26 -5.53
C GLN A 133 26.06 -6.48 -4.09
N ALA A 134 26.90 -7.49 -3.88
CA ALA A 134 27.63 -7.62 -2.63
C ALA A 134 28.71 -6.53 -2.57
N ILE A 135 28.97 -6.05 -1.36
CA ILE A 135 29.98 -5.02 -1.11
C ILE A 135 30.96 -5.59 -0.09
N ASP A 136 32.25 -5.52 -0.39
CA ASP A 136 33.27 -6.01 0.52
C ASP A 136 33.51 -5.06 1.70
N VAL A 137 34.35 -5.50 2.64
CA VAL A 137 34.68 -4.74 3.84
C VAL A 137 35.42 -3.43 3.56
N THR A 138 36.08 -3.31 2.40
CA THR A 138 36.79 -2.12 1.92
C THR A 138 35.91 -1.15 1.13
N GLY A 139 34.63 -1.51 0.89
CA GLY A 139 33.68 -0.72 0.11
C GLY A 139 33.69 -1.05 -1.39
N GLY A 140 34.43 -2.08 -1.80
CA GLY A 140 34.49 -2.55 -3.18
C GLY A 140 33.22 -3.27 -3.60
N TRP A 141 32.72 -2.94 -4.79
CA TRP A 141 31.50 -3.50 -5.35
C TRP A 141 31.80 -4.77 -6.13
N HIS A 142 31.08 -5.85 -5.83
CA HIS A 142 31.18 -7.11 -6.58
C HIS A 142 30.30 -7.10 -7.84
N SER A 143 30.44 -8.16 -8.64
CA SER A 143 29.62 -8.39 -9.83
C SER A 143 28.13 -8.33 -9.50
N GLN A 144 27.39 -7.63 -10.36
CA GLN A 144 25.95 -7.47 -10.24
C GLN A 144 25.22 -8.75 -10.63
N GLU A 145 24.31 -9.19 -9.76
CA GLU A 145 23.34 -10.24 -10.04
C GLU A 145 21.98 -9.59 -10.34
N VAL A 146 21.33 -10.04 -11.41
CA VAL A 146 20.05 -9.49 -11.86
C VAL A 146 18.99 -10.59 -11.85
N ARG A 147 17.80 -10.26 -11.35
CA ARG A 147 16.60 -11.10 -11.44
C ARG A 147 15.41 -10.25 -11.88
N ASP A 148 14.56 -10.83 -12.72
CA ASP A 148 13.28 -10.24 -13.10
C ASP A 148 12.16 -11.16 -12.58
N PHE A 149 11.10 -10.55 -12.04
CA PHE A 149 9.99 -11.25 -11.41
C PHE A 149 8.65 -10.74 -11.93
N ASN A 150 7.70 -11.67 -12.09
CA ASN A 150 6.29 -11.33 -12.07
C ASN A 150 5.90 -11.07 -10.61
N TYR A 151 5.77 -9.79 -10.27
CA TYR A 151 5.49 -9.34 -8.92
C TYR A 151 4.00 -9.23 -8.68
N VAL A 152 3.55 -9.74 -7.54
CA VAL A 152 2.18 -9.62 -7.04
C VAL A 152 2.24 -9.16 -5.61
N VAL A 153 1.45 -8.15 -5.26
CA VAL A 153 1.26 -7.75 -3.87
C VAL A 153 -0.20 -7.50 -3.57
N THR A 154 -0.60 -7.92 -2.39
CA THR A 154 -1.91 -7.67 -1.80
C THR A 154 -1.71 -6.90 -0.51
N VAL A 155 -2.45 -5.80 -0.34
CA VAL A 155 -2.43 -5.01 0.90
C VAL A 155 -3.82 -5.06 1.50
N LYS A 156 -3.94 -5.60 2.72
CA LYS A 156 -5.22 -5.75 3.41
C LYS A 156 -5.15 -5.08 4.76
N ARG A 157 -6.22 -4.38 5.14
CA ARG A 157 -6.44 -3.93 6.51
C ARG A 157 -7.42 -4.88 7.20
N THR A 158 -7.00 -5.46 8.32
CA THR A 158 -7.87 -6.28 9.16
C THR A 158 -8.82 -5.42 9.99
N SER A 159 -9.87 -6.03 10.54
CA SER A 159 -10.79 -5.37 11.48
C SER A 159 -10.14 -4.89 12.79
N ARG A 160 -8.90 -5.30 13.06
CA ARG A 160 -8.09 -4.87 14.21
C ARG A 160 -7.03 -3.83 13.85
N ASP A 161 -7.17 -3.17 12.70
CA ASP A 161 -6.25 -2.13 12.24
C ASP A 161 -4.80 -2.61 12.07
N VAL A 162 -4.65 -3.88 11.68
CA VAL A 162 -3.36 -4.44 11.25
C VAL A 162 -3.33 -4.49 9.74
N PHE A 163 -2.25 -3.99 9.14
CA PHE A 163 -1.96 -4.13 7.72
C PHE A 163 -1.25 -5.47 7.47
N LEU A 164 -1.83 -6.28 6.59
CA LEU A 164 -1.26 -7.51 6.09
C LEU A 164 -0.79 -7.28 4.66
N ILE A 165 0.43 -7.69 4.37
CA ILE A 165 1.04 -7.56 3.06
C ILE A 165 1.46 -8.96 2.63
N ASP A 166 0.82 -9.46 1.57
CA ASP A 166 1.20 -10.72 0.94
C ASP A 166 1.91 -10.39 -0.37
N GLU A 167 3.20 -10.74 -0.47
CA GLU A 167 4.00 -10.50 -1.68
C GLU A 167 4.51 -11.80 -2.29
N TYR A 168 4.35 -11.92 -3.60
CA TYR A 168 4.78 -13.08 -4.37
C TYR A 168 5.63 -12.66 -5.56
N ARG A 169 6.68 -13.43 -5.83
CA ARG A 169 7.53 -13.34 -7.01
C ARG A 169 7.39 -14.63 -7.78
N ASN A 170 6.95 -14.56 -9.04
CA ASN A 170 6.68 -15.74 -9.87
C ASN A 170 5.76 -16.77 -9.15
N GLY A 171 4.79 -16.29 -8.36
CA GLY A 171 3.85 -17.13 -7.61
C GLY A 171 4.39 -17.75 -6.31
N SER A 172 5.62 -17.42 -5.88
CA SER A 172 6.23 -17.94 -4.66
C SER A 172 6.65 -16.82 -3.71
N SER A 173 6.73 -17.13 -2.42
CA SER A 173 7.32 -16.29 -1.38
C SER A 173 8.69 -16.81 -0.90
N ASP A 174 9.25 -17.80 -1.60
CA ASP A 174 10.50 -18.46 -1.23
C ASP A 174 11.70 -17.50 -1.33
N PRO A 175 12.42 -17.24 -0.22
CA PRO A 175 13.65 -16.46 -0.24
C PRO A 175 14.71 -17.00 -1.20
N GLY A 176 14.67 -18.30 -1.51
CA GLY A 176 15.58 -18.96 -2.45
C GLY A 176 15.62 -18.35 -3.85
N GLN A 177 14.56 -17.64 -4.26
CA GLN A 177 14.47 -16.97 -5.57
C GLN A 177 15.29 -15.68 -5.66
N PHE A 178 15.68 -15.09 -4.52
CA PHE A 178 16.41 -13.84 -4.49
C PHE A 178 17.93 -14.05 -4.52
N PRO A 179 18.70 -13.09 -5.05
CA PRO A 179 20.15 -13.05 -4.89
C PRO A 179 20.55 -13.24 -3.42
N ALA A 180 21.60 -14.02 -3.14
CA ALA A 180 22.02 -14.36 -1.78
C ALA A 180 20.95 -15.03 -0.87
N HIS A 181 19.84 -15.52 -1.44
CA HIS A 181 18.73 -16.18 -0.73
C HIS A 181 18.07 -15.32 0.38
N ILE A 182 18.07 -14.01 0.19
CA ILE A 182 17.46 -13.05 1.13
C ILE A 182 16.28 -12.38 0.43
N ALA A 183 15.05 -12.60 0.88
CA ALA A 183 13.88 -11.91 0.35
C ALA A 183 13.87 -10.44 0.79
N THR A 184 13.53 -9.53 -0.13
CA THR A 184 13.12 -8.16 0.22
C THR A 184 11.60 -8.08 0.14
N GLN A 185 10.93 -7.72 1.24
CA GLN A 185 9.47 -7.59 1.32
C GLN A 185 9.09 -6.32 2.09
N GLY A 186 7.85 -5.86 1.92
CA GLY A 186 7.26 -4.73 2.64
C GLY A 186 7.54 -3.35 2.02
N MET A 187 8.38 -3.26 0.99
CA MET A 187 8.79 -1.97 0.42
C MET A 187 7.61 -1.12 -0.09
N PRO A 188 6.60 -1.67 -0.80
CA PRO A 188 5.47 -0.85 -1.24
C PRO A 188 4.60 -0.29 -0.13
N ALA A 189 4.72 -0.83 1.08
CA ALA A 189 3.90 -0.44 2.20
C ALA A 189 4.54 0.62 3.09
N ILE A 190 5.82 0.99 2.90
CA ILE A 190 6.50 1.92 3.82
C ILE A 190 5.76 3.26 3.94
N ALA A 191 5.20 3.79 2.84
CA ALA A 191 4.39 5.02 2.89
C ALA A 191 3.14 4.92 3.77
N LEU A 192 2.65 3.70 4.09
CA LEU A 192 1.55 3.49 5.03
C LEU A 192 1.85 4.03 6.43
N LEU A 193 3.10 4.38 6.76
CA LEU A 193 3.40 5.08 8.01
C LEU A 193 2.63 6.40 8.17
N PHE A 194 2.18 7.02 7.07
CA PHE A 194 1.29 8.19 7.10
C PHE A 194 -0.19 7.83 7.29
N HIS A 195 -0.59 6.57 7.09
CA HIS A 195 -1.96 6.14 7.35
C HIS A 195 -2.31 6.40 8.83
N PRO A 196 -3.49 6.95 9.17
CA PRO A 196 -3.77 7.40 10.55
C PRO A 196 -3.63 6.33 11.65
N VAL A 197 -3.83 5.07 11.29
CA VAL A 197 -3.60 3.91 12.18
C VAL A 197 -2.13 3.80 12.61
N LEU A 198 -1.18 4.13 11.74
CA LEU A 198 0.26 4.00 11.95
C LEU A 198 0.92 5.34 12.30
N ALA A 199 0.38 6.46 11.80
CA ALA A 199 0.95 7.79 12.02
C ALA A 199 1.12 8.13 13.52
N SER A 200 0.25 7.62 14.41
CA SER A 200 0.39 7.83 15.85
C SER A 200 1.64 7.20 16.48
N ASP A 201 2.28 6.27 15.78
CA ASP A 201 3.50 5.58 16.22
C ASP A 201 4.76 6.41 15.93
N TYR A 202 4.63 7.53 15.21
CA TYR A 202 5.74 8.38 14.80
C TYR A 202 5.59 9.79 15.36
N THR A 203 6.74 10.42 15.59
CA THR A 203 6.84 11.88 15.76
C THR A 203 7.23 12.47 14.41
N PHE A 204 6.44 13.40 13.91
CA PHE A 204 6.72 14.13 12.67
C PHE A 204 7.25 15.53 12.97
N ALA A 205 8.23 15.98 12.20
CA ALA A 205 8.72 17.34 12.19
C ALA A 205 8.83 17.80 10.74
N CYS A 206 8.18 18.91 10.40
CA CYS A 206 8.36 19.46 9.07
C CYS A 206 9.62 20.30 9.02
N GLU A 207 10.48 20.00 8.07
CA GLU A 207 11.72 20.73 7.86
C GLU A 207 11.50 21.98 7.01
N GLY A 208 10.55 21.95 6.06
CA GLY A 208 10.18 23.10 5.24
C GLY A 208 9.77 22.72 3.82
N LEU A 209 9.58 23.72 2.95
CA LEU A 209 9.34 23.51 1.53
C LEU A 209 10.69 23.45 0.79
N GLY A 210 11.05 22.28 0.28
CA GLY A 210 12.22 22.06 -0.56
C GLY A 210 11.83 21.63 -1.97
N ALA A 211 12.69 20.83 -2.59
CA ALA A 211 12.40 20.21 -3.87
C ALA A 211 12.83 18.74 -3.93
N TRP A 212 12.13 17.98 -4.76
CA TRP A 212 12.51 16.64 -5.19
C TRP A 212 12.39 16.55 -6.71
N GLU A 213 13.46 16.16 -7.41
CA GLU A 213 13.52 16.08 -8.88
C GLU A 213 12.95 17.32 -9.60
N GLY A 214 13.30 18.51 -9.09
CA GLY A 214 12.85 19.79 -9.67
C GLY A 214 11.40 20.18 -9.36
N ARG A 215 10.67 19.38 -8.56
CA ARG A 215 9.31 19.67 -8.09
C ARG A 215 9.35 20.16 -6.64
N SER A 216 8.58 21.19 -6.32
CA SER A 216 8.41 21.64 -4.93
C SER A 216 7.81 20.52 -4.08
N ALA A 217 8.35 20.31 -2.88
CA ALA A 217 7.92 19.24 -1.99
C ALA A 217 8.10 19.65 -0.52
N TRP A 218 7.11 19.35 0.32
CA TRP A 218 7.27 19.44 1.76
C TRP A 218 8.23 18.35 2.23
N GLN A 219 9.30 18.74 2.92
CA GLN A 219 10.20 17.83 3.60
C GLN A 219 9.70 17.57 5.01
N VAL A 220 9.37 16.31 5.31
CA VAL A 220 8.87 15.88 6.61
C VAL A 220 9.79 14.81 7.17
N HIS A 221 10.49 15.12 8.25
CA HIS A 221 11.23 14.16 9.04
C HIS A 221 10.28 13.40 9.97
N PHE A 222 10.55 12.11 10.19
CA PHE A 222 9.78 11.27 11.09
C PHE A 222 10.68 10.33 11.89
N VAL A 223 10.27 10.01 13.12
CA VAL A 223 10.97 9.08 14.00
C VAL A 223 9.98 8.20 14.72
N GLN A 224 10.19 6.88 14.69
CA GLN A 224 9.43 5.91 15.48
C GLN A 224 9.51 6.29 16.96
N ARG A 225 8.35 6.42 17.59
CA ARG A 225 8.25 6.70 19.01
C ARG A 225 8.68 5.48 19.83
N PRO A 226 9.48 5.66 20.89
CA PRO A 226 9.92 4.56 21.75
C PRO A 226 8.80 4.01 22.64
N ASP A 227 7.72 4.78 22.87
CA ASP A 227 6.55 4.39 23.67
C ASP A 227 5.43 3.73 22.84
N ARG A 228 5.67 3.49 21.55
CA ARG A 228 4.70 2.91 20.60
C ARG A 228 5.30 1.69 19.90
N PRO A 229 4.46 0.73 19.47
CA PRO A 229 4.96 -0.43 18.75
C PRO A 229 5.52 -0.03 17.38
N SER A 230 6.62 -0.68 16.95
CA SER A 230 7.03 -0.63 15.54
C SER A 230 6.31 -1.73 14.77
N ARG A 231 5.46 -1.30 13.82
CA ARG A 231 4.53 -2.17 13.08
C ARG A 231 4.70 -2.15 11.57
N ILE A 232 5.51 -1.23 11.03
CA ILE A 232 5.62 -1.04 9.58
C ILE A 232 6.51 -2.09 8.91
N LEU A 233 7.63 -2.44 9.55
CA LEU A 233 8.64 -3.31 8.97
C LEU A 233 9.21 -4.22 10.07
N SER A 234 9.45 -5.46 9.70
CA SER A 234 10.07 -6.45 10.57
C SER A 234 11.12 -7.23 9.81
N TYR A 235 12.23 -7.53 10.46
CA TYR A 235 13.23 -8.45 9.94
C TYR A 235 12.89 -9.88 10.39
N SER A 236 12.86 -10.83 9.45
CA SER A 236 12.63 -12.25 9.73
C SER A 236 13.89 -13.06 9.48
N ALA A 237 14.35 -13.81 10.49
CA ALA A 237 15.44 -14.77 10.36
C ALA A 237 15.20 -15.97 11.29
N GLY A 238 15.31 -17.18 10.73
CA GLY A 238 15.12 -18.42 11.50
C GLY A 238 13.75 -18.55 12.17
N GLY A 239 12.70 -18.01 11.53
CA GLY A 239 11.33 -18.00 12.07
C GLY A 239 11.06 -16.95 13.15
N LYS A 240 12.05 -16.15 13.54
CA LYS A 240 11.89 -15.04 14.49
C LYS A 240 11.71 -13.72 13.74
N TYR A 241 10.68 -12.97 14.13
CA TYR A 241 10.41 -11.62 13.66
C TYR A 241 10.93 -10.59 14.66
N SER A 242 11.66 -9.59 14.19
CA SER A 242 12.14 -8.45 14.98
C SER A 242 11.67 -7.16 14.31
N SER A 243 10.81 -6.39 14.99
CA SER A 243 10.34 -5.10 14.48
C SER A 243 11.50 -4.13 14.29
N LEU A 244 11.44 -3.32 13.23
CA LEU A 244 12.48 -2.33 12.91
C LEU A 244 11.96 -0.93 13.26
N PRO A 245 12.44 -0.29 14.35
CA PRO A 245 12.13 1.11 14.60
C PRO A 245 12.78 1.98 13.53
N LEU A 246 11.99 2.73 12.77
CA LEU A 246 12.47 3.54 11.65
C LEU A 246 12.47 5.04 11.98
N LYS A 247 13.46 5.75 11.46
CA LYS A 247 13.45 7.19 11.26
C LYS A 247 13.64 7.50 9.79
N GLY A 248 13.35 8.71 9.36
CA GLY A 248 13.52 9.04 7.96
C GLY A 248 12.96 10.39 7.54
N ARG A 249 12.97 10.61 6.24
CA ARG A 249 12.48 11.83 5.60
C ARG A 249 11.58 11.49 4.42
N ALA A 250 10.45 12.17 4.33
CA ALA A 250 9.54 12.08 3.21
C ALA A 250 9.48 13.43 2.46
N TRP A 251 9.33 13.34 1.14
CA TRP A 251 9.04 14.47 0.26
C TRP A 251 7.60 14.34 -0.21
N ILE A 252 6.76 15.30 0.16
CA ILE A 252 5.32 15.25 -0.06
C ILE A 252 4.91 16.40 -0.97
N ASP A 253 4.19 16.09 -2.05
CA ASP A 253 3.71 17.08 -3.00
C ASP A 253 2.79 18.10 -2.32
N PRO A 254 3.04 19.42 -2.44
CA PRO A 254 2.26 20.42 -1.72
C PRO A 254 0.81 20.48 -2.19
N GLY A 255 0.56 20.21 -3.48
CA GLY A 255 -0.76 20.28 -4.13
C GLY A 255 -1.67 19.11 -3.84
N THR A 256 -1.10 17.91 -3.89
CA THR A 256 -1.85 16.65 -3.89
C THR A 256 -1.66 15.84 -2.61
N PHE A 257 -0.66 16.20 -1.80
CA PHE A 257 -0.20 15.46 -0.63
C PHE A 257 0.28 14.03 -0.92
N GLN A 258 0.60 13.73 -2.18
CA GLN A 258 1.19 12.47 -2.56
C GLN A 258 2.62 12.38 -2.05
N VAL A 259 2.99 11.21 -1.53
CA VAL A 259 4.39 10.94 -1.15
C VAL A 259 5.18 10.75 -2.44
N LEU A 260 6.08 11.69 -2.75
CA LEU A 260 6.94 11.64 -3.93
C LEU A 260 8.13 10.70 -3.69
N ARG A 261 8.69 10.76 -2.49
CA ARG A 261 9.81 9.96 -2.05
C ARG A 261 9.77 9.74 -0.55
N ILE A 262 10.29 8.60 -0.11
CA ILE A 262 10.62 8.38 1.30
C ILE A 262 12.01 7.75 1.42
N GLU A 263 12.77 8.23 2.38
CA GLU A 263 14.04 7.64 2.82
C GLU A 263 13.91 7.22 4.27
N THR A 264 14.37 6.01 4.60
CA THR A 264 14.27 5.44 5.94
C THR A 264 15.58 4.83 6.39
N GLU A 265 15.86 4.94 7.69
CA GLU A 265 16.97 4.27 8.38
C GLU A 265 16.49 3.69 9.70
N LEU A 266 17.25 2.75 10.27
CA LEU A 266 17.05 2.31 11.64
C LEU A 266 17.26 3.49 12.62
N VAL A 267 16.40 3.58 13.64
CA VAL A 267 16.63 4.50 14.77
C VAL A 267 17.94 4.15 15.49
N LYS A 268 18.24 2.85 15.61
CA LYS A 268 19.46 2.30 16.19
C LYS A 268 19.75 0.91 15.59
N PRO A 269 21.00 0.44 15.57
CA PRO A 269 21.32 -0.94 15.21
C PRO A 269 20.54 -1.97 16.03
N LEU A 270 20.31 -3.16 15.47
CA LEU A 270 19.66 -4.30 16.12
C LEU A 270 20.66 -5.47 16.28
N PRO A 271 21.45 -5.51 17.36
CA PRO A 271 22.44 -6.56 17.61
C PRO A 271 21.84 -7.97 17.66
N GLU A 272 20.59 -8.11 18.11
CA GLU A 272 19.88 -9.39 18.24
C GLU A 272 19.69 -10.14 16.93
N VAL A 273 19.68 -9.42 15.80
CA VAL A 273 19.63 -9.99 14.44
C VAL A 273 20.89 -9.64 13.63
N GLY A 274 21.86 -8.97 14.26
CA GLY A 274 23.11 -8.51 13.67
C GLY A 274 22.93 -7.47 12.57
N LEU A 275 21.82 -6.72 12.57
CA LEU A 275 21.49 -5.72 11.55
C LEU A 275 22.02 -4.35 11.98
N ASN A 276 23.05 -3.87 11.30
CA ASN A 276 23.73 -2.61 11.61
C ASN A 276 23.23 -1.45 10.75
N VAL A 277 22.97 -1.74 9.47
CA VAL A 277 22.48 -0.77 8.49
C VAL A 277 21.29 -1.39 7.77
N ASP A 278 20.21 -0.62 7.71
CA ASP A 278 19.07 -0.82 6.82
C ASP A 278 18.67 0.59 6.38
N HIS A 279 19.06 0.97 5.17
CA HIS A 279 18.74 2.25 4.56
C HIS A 279 17.94 1.98 3.29
N VAL A 280 16.73 2.54 3.23
CA VAL A 280 15.81 2.36 2.12
C VAL A 280 15.45 3.72 1.56
N ALA A 281 15.53 3.85 0.24
CA ALA A 281 15.12 5.02 -0.50
C ALA A 281 14.10 4.62 -1.56
N ILE A 282 12.87 5.10 -1.46
CA ILE A 282 11.78 4.76 -2.38
C ILE A 282 11.29 6.01 -3.08
N SER A 283 11.32 6.00 -4.41
CA SER A 283 10.67 7.03 -5.23
C SER A 283 9.33 6.50 -5.75
N TYR A 284 8.28 7.28 -5.61
CA TYR A 284 6.93 6.96 -6.07
C TYR A 284 6.58 7.75 -7.32
N GLN A 285 5.69 7.21 -8.14
CA GLN A 285 5.18 7.89 -9.32
C GLN A 285 3.67 7.64 -9.48
N PRO A 286 2.93 8.55 -10.14
CA PRO A 286 1.57 8.26 -10.56
C PRO A 286 1.56 7.11 -11.57
N VAL A 287 0.64 6.19 -11.37
CA VAL A 287 0.33 5.08 -12.28
C VAL A 287 -1.13 5.17 -12.61
N GLU A 288 -1.42 5.43 -13.87
CA GLU A 288 -2.78 5.45 -14.39
C GLU A 288 -3.27 4.03 -14.62
N PHE A 289 -4.48 3.75 -14.13
CA PHE A 289 -5.21 2.52 -14.40
C PHE A 289 -6.49 2.87 -15.16
N PRO A 290 -6.45 2.91 -16.50
CA PRO A 290 -7.60 3.29 -17.33
C PRO A 290 -8.83 2.43 -17.05
N SER A 291 -8.65 1.15 -16.67
CA SER A 291 -9.73 0.22 -16.33
C SER A 291 -10.58 0.66 -15.13
N ARG A 292 -10.06 1.53 -14.24
CA ARG A 292 -10.80 2.10 -13.10
C ARG A 292 -10.94 3.62 -13.15
N ALA A 293 -10.50 4.26 -14.24
CA ALA A 293 -10.36 5.72 -14.32
C ALA A 293 -9.68 6.29 -13.06
N GLN A 294 -8.64 5.59 -12.58
CA GLN A 294 -7.99 5.87 -11.31
C GLN A 294 -6.48 6.04 -11.50
N GLU A 295 -5.91 6.93 -10.70
CA GLU A 295 -4.46 7.08 -10.54
C GLU A 295 -4.06 6.63 -9.14
N LEU A 296 -3.03 5.78 -9.03
CA LEU A 296 -2.41 5.43 -7.75
C LEU A 296 -0.93 5.80 -7.78
N TRP A 297 -0.42 6.25 -6.64
CA TRP A 297 1.01 6.53 -6.48
C TRP A 297 1.72 5.29 -5.96
N LEU A 298 2.48 4.64 -6.83
CA LEU A 298 3.13 3.35 -6.56
C LEU A 298 4.66 3.49 -6.57
N PRO A 299 5.39 2.64 -5.82
CA PRO A 299 6.85 2.61 -5.83
C PRO A 299 7.37 2.36 -7.25
N LYS A 300 8.25 3.22 -7.74
CA LYS A 300 8.93 3.06 -9.03
C LYS A 300 10.29 2.41 -8.86
N ILE A 301 11.09 2.98 -7.95
CA ILE A 301 12.47 2.58 -7.67
C ILE A 301 12.61 2.47 -6.15
N VAL A 302 13.25 1.39 -5.71
CA VAL A 302 13.69 1.20 -4.32
C VAL A 302 15.18 0.93 -4.32
N ASP A 303 15.94 1.77 -3.64
CA ASP A 303 17.35 1.54 -3.35
C ASP A 303 17.48 1.10 -1.89
N LEU A 304 18.14 -0.04 -1.68
CA LEU A 304 18.28 -0.70 -0.39
C LEU A 304 19.76 -0.96 -0.11
N TYR A 305 20.26 -0.43 1.01
CA TYR A 305 21.60 -0.67 1.51
C TYR A 305 21.51 -1.39 2.85
N VAL A 306 22.19 -2.53 2.97
CA VAL A 306 22.14 -3.35 4.17
C VAL A 306 23.53 -3.74 4.62
N GLU A 307 23.78 -3.62 5.93
CA GLU A 307 24.89 -4.27 6.61
C GLU A 307 24.35 -5.20 7.68
N ARG A 308 24.62 -6.49 7.52
CA ARG A 308 24.24 -7.52 8.48
C ARG A 308 25.39 -8.47 8.76
N GLN A 309 25.72 -8.66 10.03
CA GLN A 309 26.80 -9.56 10.47
C GLN A 309 28.11 -9.32 9.70
N GLY A 310 28.46 -8.06 9.45
CA GLY A 310 29.64 -7.65 8.70
C GLY A 310 29.58 -7.86 7.19
N ARG A 311 28.48 -8.41 6.65
CA ARG A 311 28.24 -8.53 5.20
C ARG A 311 27.44 -7.33 4.72
N ARG A 312 27.87 -6.73 3.62
CA ARG A 312 27.21 -5.58 3.00
C ARG A 312 26.67 -5.93 1.64
N TYR A 313 25.53 -5.36 1.31
CA TYR A 313 25.02 -5.41 -0.04
C TYR A 313 24.14 -4.20 -0.35
N TYR A 314 24.05 -3.93 -1.64
CA TYR A 314 23.10 -3.02 -2.23
C TYR A 314 22.10 -3.78 -3.08
N ARG A 315 20.86 -3.29 -3.11
CA ARG A 315 19.84 -3.70 -4.07
C ARG A 315 19.11 -2.51 -4.64
N ARG A 316 18.87 -2.56 -5.95
CA ARG A 316 17.90 -1.72 -6.63
C ARG A 316 16.74 -2.58 -7.11
N HIS A 317 15.52 -2.21 -6.69
CA HIS A 317 14.29 -2.74 -7.24
C HIS A 317 13.70 -1.71 -8.19
N THR A 318 13.31 -2.11 -9.39
CA THR A 318 12.57 -1.28 -10.34
C THR A 318 11.25 -1.95 -10.69
N PHE A 319 10.15 -1.23 -10.51
CA PHE A 319 8.81 -1.72 -10.81
C PHE A 319 8.25 -1.02 -12.05
N LYS A 320 7.69 -1.79 -12.97
CA LYS A 320 7.06 -1.31 -14.20
C LYS A 320 5.89 -2.19 -14.61
N ASP A 321 5.19 -1.83 -15.69
CA ASP A 321 4.11 -2.62 -16.28
C ASP A 321 3.02 -2.96 -15.25
N PHE A 322 2.65 -1.96 -14.45
CA PHE A 322 1.67 -2.13 -13.37
C PHE A 322 0.30 -2.53 -13.92
N GLN A 323 -0.37 -3.45 -13.24
CA GLN A 323 -1.74 -3.83 -13.52
C GLN A 323 -2.51 -3.97 -12.21
N LEU A 324 -3.74 -3.46 -12.17
CA LEU A 324 -4.67 -3.75 -11.08
C LEU A 324 -5.40 -5.06 -11.38
N PHE A 325 -5.43 -5.95 -10.40
CA PHE A 325 -6.33 -7.08 -10.46
C PHE A 325 -7.73 -6.59 -10.12
N VAL A 326 -8.55 -6.45 -11.16
CA VAL A 326 -9.98 -6.27 -11.02
C VAL A 326 -10.57 -7.66 -10.87
N VAL A 327 -10.90 -8.06 -9.65
CA VAL A 327 -12.05 -8.95 -9.49
C VAL A 327 -13.22 -7.99 -9.56
N ASP A 328 -13.83 -7.90 -10.73
CA ASP A 328 -15.17 -7.35 -10.80
C ASP A 328 -15.97 -8.28 -9.87
N THR A 329 -16.65 -7.77 -8.85
CA THR A 329 -17.55 -8.62 -8.04
C THR A 329 -18.70 -9.19 -8.90
N ALA A 330 -18.79 -8.76 -10.17
CA ALA A 330 -19.60 -9.35 -11.23
C ALA A 330 -18.83 -10.26 -12.22
N GLN A 331 -17.50 -10.36 -12.12
CA GLN A 331 -16.73 -11.38 -12.84
C GLN A 331 -16.89 -12.66 -12.04
N SER A 332 -17.78 -13.51 -12.56
CA SER A 332 -17.72 -14.94 -12.31
C SER A 332 -16.26 -15.35 -12.26
N VAL A 333 -15.80 -15.78 -11.08
CA VAL A 333 -14.57 -16.56 -10.97
C VAL A 333 -14.65 -17.55 -12.12
N GLN A 334 -13.76 -17.45 -13.12
CA GLN A 334 -13.62 -18.56 -14.05
C GLN A 334 -13.22 -19.71 -13.15
N LEU A 335 -14.17 -20.61 -12.86
CA LEU A 335 -13.93 -21.67 -11.89
C LEU A 335 -12.67 -22.39 -12.32
N ALA A 336 -11.73 -22.52 -11.39
CA ALA A 336 -10.56 -23.34 -11.63
C ALA A 336 -11.02 -24.73 -12.08
N LYS A 337 -10.32 -25.32 -13.05
CA LYS A 337 -10.58 -26.71 -13.44
C LYS A 337 -10.52 -27.59 -12.19
N GLU A 338 -11.51 -28.47 -12.06
CA GLU A 338 -11.66 -29.41 -10.96
C GLU A 338 -11.97 -28.71 -9.62
N SER A 339 -13.02 -27.88 -9.61
CA SER A 339 -13.40 -27.13 -8.41
C SER A 339 -14.91 -26.89 -8.24
N TYR A 340 -15.29 -26.54 -7.01
CA TYR A 340 -16.58 -25.96 -6.66
C TYR A 340 -16.40 -24.49 -6.27
N GLY A 341 -17.22 -23.60 -6.83
CA GLY A 341 -17.23 -22.17 -6.55
C GLY A 341 -18.48 -21.76 -5.78
N PHE A 342 -18.33 -20.86 -4.82
CA PHE A 342 -19.42 -20.36 -3.99
C PHE A 342 -19.33 -18.84 -3.91
N THR A 343 -20.38 -18.13 -4.30
CA THR A 343 -20.45 -16.66 -4.27
C THR A 343 -21.59 -16.22 -3.38
N ASN A 344 -21.28 -15.48 -2.33
CA ASN A 344 -22.26 -14.93 -1.39
C ASN A 344 -22.74 -13.57 -1.92
N GLU A 345 -24.03 -13.49 -2.24
CA GLU A 345 -24.66 -12.29 -2.80
C GLU A 345 -25.24 -11.36 -1.72
N THR A 346 -24.97 -11.65 -0.44
CA THR A 346 -25.49 -10.89 0.70
C THR A 346 -24.42 -10.03 1.36
N ASP A 347 -24.87 -9.10 2.21
CA ASP A 347 -24.05 -8.17 3.00
C ASP A 347 -23.56 -8.76 4.33
N ARG A 348 -23.78 -10.06 4.57
CA ARG A 348 -23.33 -10.78 5.76
C ARG A 348 -22.61 -12.08 5.41
N ASP A 349 -21.74 -12.53 6.31
CA ASP A 349 -21.06 -13.81 6.17
C ASP A 349 -22.06 -14.98 6.19
N ILE A 350 -21.85 -15.96 5.31
CA ILE A 350 -22.65 -17.19 5.25
C ILE A 350 -21.76 -18.38 5.59
N MET A 351 -22.20 -19.19 6.56
CA MET A 351 -21.56 -20.46 6.87
C MET A 351 -22.22 -21.57 6.07
N GLY A 352 -21.40 -22.48 5.54
CA GLY A 352 -21.90 -23.65 4.83
C GLY A 352 -21.03 -24.89 4.99
N VAL A 353 -21.61 -26.02 4.59
CA VAL A 353 -20.97 -27.33 4.55
C VAL A 353 -21.10 -27.88 3.15
N LEU A 354 -19.97 -28.12 2.50
CA LEU A 354 -19.90 -28.90 1.26
C LEU A 354 -19.66 -30.36 1.61
N THR A 355 -20.52 -31.25 1.16
CA THR A 355 -20.36 -32.70 1.25
C THR A 355 -20.23 -33.27 -0.16
N VAL A 356 -19.14 -33.96 -0.45
CA VAL A 356 -18.88 -34.61 -1.74
C VAL A 356 -18.87 -36.11 -1.55
N THR A 357 -19.71 -36.80 -2.32
CA THR A 357 -19.92 -38.24 -2.25
C THR A 357 -19.24 -38.92 -3.44
N PRO A 358 -18.39 -39.93 -3.20
CA PRO A 358 -17.76 -40.68 -4.28
C PRO A 358 -18.71 -41.71 -4.92
N ILE A 359 -18.33 -42.25 -6.07
CA ILE A 359 -19.09 -43.26 -6.80
C ILE A 359 -19.26 -44.52 -5.95
N SER A 360 -20.48 -45.05 -5.94
CA SER A 360 -20.83 -46.30 -5.26
C SER A 360 -19.95 -47.45 -5.75
N GLY A 361 -19.36 -48.19 -4.81
CA GLY A 361 -18.43 -49.29 -5.09
C GLY A 361 -16.94 -48.92 -5.05
N THR A 362 -16.61 -47.64 -4.86
CA THR A 362 -15.24 -47.21 -4.48
C THR A 362 -15.01 -47.43 -2.98
N LYS A 363 -13.75 -47.57 -2.55
CA LYS A 363 -13.37 -47.64 -1.12
C LYS A 363 -13.18 -46.25 -0.48
N LEU A 364 -13.74 -45.21 -1.09
CA LEU A 364 -13.59 -43.83 -0.64
C LEU A 364 -14.77 -43.43 0.24
N ASP A 365 -14.49 -42.69 1.30
CA ASP A 365 -15.52 -42.10 2.16
C ASP A 365 -15.94 -40.71 1.63
N PRO A 366 -17.18 -40.26 1.89
CA PRO A 366 -17.60 -38.89 1.59
C PRO A 366 -16.74 -37.86 2.34
N VAL A 367 -16.37 -36.77 1.65
CA VAL A 367 -15.61 -35.67 2.23
C VAL A 367 -16.56 -34.52 2.56
N SER A 368 -16.50 -34.00 3.80
CA SER A 368 -17.29 -32.85 4.24
C SER A 368 -16.41 -31.71 4.74
N LEU A 369 -16.63 -30.50 4.21
CA LEU A 369 -15.87 -29.29 4.51
C LEU A 369 -16.81 -28.20 5.02
N SER A 370 -16.54 -27.67 6.20
CA SER A 370 -17.23 -26.51 6.76
C SER A 370 -16.40 -25.25 6.54
N PHE A 371 -17.03 -24.18 6.06
CA PHE A 371 -16.36 -22.91 5.80
C PHE A 371 -17.31 -21.72 5.82
N THR A 372 -16.74 -20.52 5.89
CA THR A 372 -17.47 -19.25 5.81
C THR A 372 -17.19 -18.58 4.47
N ILE A 373 -18.24 -18.08 3.82
CA ILE A 373 -18.19 -17.25 2.62
C ILE A 373 -18.40 -15.79 3.05
N PRO A 374 -17.40 -14.90 2.89
CA PRO A 374 -17.52 -13.50 3.31
C PRO A 374 -18.69 -12.79 2.61
N ALA A 375 -19.26 -11.78 3.25
CA ALA A 375 -20.23 -10.86 2.63
C ALA A 375 -19.72 -10.33 1.26
N GLY A 376 -20.55 -10.46 0.21
CA GLY A 376 -20.21 -10.07 -1.17
C GLY A 376 -19.02 -10.82 -1.78
N GLY A 377 -18.51 -11.86 -1.11
CA GLY A 377 -17.28 -12.56 -1.47
C GLY A 377 -17.54 -13.89 -2.18
N SER A 378 -16.50 -14.37 -2.86
CA SER A 378 -16.48 -15.71 -3.47
C SER A 378 -15.37 -16.56 -2.88
N ILE A 379 -15.60 -17.87 -2.79
CA ILE A 379 -14.57 -18.85 -2.43
C ILE A 379 -14.59 -20.04 -3.40
N VAL A 380 -13.48 -20.77 -3.46
CA VAL A 380 -13.33 -21.96 -4.30
C VAL A 380 -12.82 -23.13 -3.45
N LYS A 381 -13.31 -24.34 -3.74
CA LYS A 381 -12.83 -25.61 -3.18
C LYS A 381 -12.32 -26.50 -4.30
N LEU A 382 -11.01 -26.78 -4.27
CA LEU A 382 -10.34 -27.60 -5.28
C LEU A 382 -10.57 -29.10 -4.99
N VAL A 383 -10.76 -29.88 -6.05
CA VAL A 383 -11.00 -31.32 -5.98
C VAL A 383 -9.80 -32.07 -6.53
N GLY A 384 -9.35 -33.10 -5.81
CA GLY A 384 -8.27 -33.99 -6.23
C GLY A 384 -7.33 -34.37 -5.09
N PRO A 385 -6.35 -35.25 -5.36
CA PRO A 385 -5.38 -35.69 -4.35
C PRO A 385 -4.62 -34.51 -3.72
N GLY A 386 -4.61 -34.42 -2.39
CA GLY A 386 -3.95 -33.33 -1.65
C GLY A 386 -4.59 -31.94 -1.81
N LYS A 387 -5.85 -31.86 -2.27
CA LYS A 387 -6.64 -30.63 -2.38
C LYS A 387 -7.69 -30.53 -1.27
N ASP A 388 -8.51 -29.47 -1.28
CA ASP A 388 -9.57 -29.26 -0.29
C ASP A 388 -10.49 -30.49 -0.19
N VAL A 389 -10.98 -30.96 -1.34
CA VAL A 389 -11.78 -32.18 -1.46
C VAL A 389 -10.87 -33.31 -1.91
N GLU A 390 -10.41 -34.12 -0.96
CA GLU A 390 -9.48 -35.23 -1.20
C GLU A 390 -10.19 -36.47 -1.77
N ILE A 391 -10.82 -36.28 -2.94
CA ILE A 391 -11.43 -37.33 -3.75
C ILE A 391 -10.86 -37.17 -5.17
N PRO A 392 -10.34 -38.23 -5.81
CA PRO A 392 -9.96 -38.17 -7.23
C PRO A 392 -11.17 -37.74 -8.07
N VAL A 393 -10.97 -36.79 -8.98
CA VAL A 393 -12.08 -36.14 -9.71
C VAL A 393 -12.96 -37.15 -10.44
N GLU A 394 -12.35 -38.18 -11.02
CA GLU A 394 -13.01 -39.28 -11.72
C GLU A 394 -13.93 -40.12 -10.82
N SER A 395 -13.69 -40.07 -9.51
CA SER A 395 -14.42 -40.81 -8.48
C SER A 395 -15.53 -40.00 -7.82
N VAL A 396 -15.74 -38.74 -8.20
CA VAL A 396 -16.85 -37.91 -7.71
C VAL A 396 -18.17 -38.37 -8.33
N ALA A 397 -19.20 -38.58 -7.51
CA ALA A 397 -20.56 -38.89 -7.97
C ALA A 397 -21.50 -37.69 -7.82
N SER A 398 -21.58 -37.13 -6.62
CA SER A 398 -22.50 -36.04 -6.29
C SER A 398 -21.93 -35.15 -5.20
N ALA A 399 -22.46 -33.94 -5.10
CA ALA A 399 -22.16 -33.02 -4.03
C ALA A 399 -23.42 -32.32 -3.50
N THR A 400 -23.37 -31.92 -2.24
CA THR A 400 -24.42 -31.13 -1.59
C THR A 400 -23.78 -29.98 -0.82
N PHE A 401 -24.33 -28.78 -0.94
CA PHE A 401 -23.92 -27.61 -0.19
C PHE A 401 -25.07 -27.09 0.66
N ALA A 402 -24.95 -27.24 1.99
CA ALA A 402 -25.93 -26.75 2.96
C ALA A 402 -25.43 -25.47 3.63
N HIS A 403 -26.24 -24.41 3.71
CA HIS A 403 -25.82 -23.13 4.28
C HIS A 403 -26.88 -22.48 5.19
N ASN A 404 -26.46 -21.55 6.04
CA ASN A 404 -27.32 -20.80 6.97
C ASN A 404 -27.84 -19.46 6.41
N GLY A 405 -27.56 -19.18 5.14
CA GLY A 405 -28.03 -17.99 4.44
C GLY A 405 -29.51 -18.10 3.99
N PRO A 406 -30.14 -16.97 3.59
CA PRO A 406 -31.47 -16.96 2.98
C PRO A 406 -31.53 -17.82 1.71
N LEU A 407 -32.74 -18.11 1.23
CA LEU A 407 -32.92 -18.79 -0.06
C LEU A 407 -32.18 -18.02 -1.17
N ASP A 408 -31.49 -18.76 -2.06
CA ASP A 408 -30.75 -18.23 -3.22
C ASP A 408 -29.65 -17.20 -2.89
N SER A 409 -29.22 -17.12 -1.63
CA SER A 409 -28.18 -16.17 -1.19
C SER A 409 -26.75 -16.56 -1.58
N VAL A 410 -26.55 -17.79 -2.03
CA VAL A 410 -25.26 -18.29 -2.49
C VAL A 410 -25.42 -18.86 -3.88
N LYS A 411 -24.76 -18.22 -4.85
CA LYS A 411 -24.57 -18.81 -6.18
C LYS A 411 -23.49 -19.88 -6.10
N VAL A 412 -23.78 -21.07 -6.59
CA VAL A 412 -22.86 -22.19 -6.57
C VAL A 412 -22.60 -22.67 -7.99
N ASP A 413 -21.33 -22.90 -8.31
CA ASP A 413 -20.87 -23.37 -9.60
C ASP A 413 -19.99 -24.62 -9.40
N ALA A 414 -20.00 -25.54 -10.37
CA ALA A 414 -19.12 -26.71 -10.39
C ALA A 414 -18.39 -26.77 -11.73
N HIS A 415 -17.08 -26.97 -11.70
CA HIS A 415 -16.27 -27.12 -12.89
C HIS A 415 -15.40 -28.37 -12.77
N LEU A 416 -16.02 -29.53 -12.99
CA LEU A 416 -15.37 -30.83 -12.96
C LEU A 416 -15.20 -31.37 -14.39
N SER A 417 -14.17 -32.19 -14.60
CA SER A 417 -13.94 -32.88 -15.89
C SER A 417 -14.99 -33.95 -16.20
N LYS A 418 -15.80 -34.34 -15.20
CA LYS A 418 -16.92 -35.27 -15.31
C LYS A 418 -18.17 -34.62 -14.73
N GLU A 419 -19.32 -34.80 -15.40
CA GLU A 419 -20.60 -34.33 -14.88
C GLU A 419 -20.91 -34.97 -13.51
N SER A 420 -21.29 -34.12 -12.55
CA SER A 420 -21.72 -34.49 -11.20
C SER A 420 -22.89 -33.60 -10.80
N THR A 421 -23.80 -34.08 -9.95
CA THR A 421 -24.84 -33.23 -9.37
C THR A 421 -24.27 -32.37 -8.24
N LEU A 422 -24.81 -31.16 -8.08
CA LEU A 422 -24.54 -30.28 -6.94
C LEU A 422 -25.85 -29.67 -6.44
N ASP A 423 -26.33 -30.17 -5.31
CA ASP A 423 -27.58 -29.70 -4.70
C ASP A 423 -27.31 -28.63 -3.65
N VAL A 424 -28.06 -27.53 -3.68
CA VAL A 424 -27.92 -26.41 -2.72
C VAL A 424 -29.10 -26.42 -1.75
N ILE A 425 -28.79 -26.41 -0.44
CA ILE A 425 -29.77 -26.45 0.65
C ILE A 425 -29.61 -25.18 1.49
N SER A 426 -30.58 -24.26 1.41
CA SER A 426 -30.59 -23.01 2.15
C SER A 426 -31.30 -23.10 3.51
N GLY A 427 -31.01 -22.17 4.42
CA GLY A 427 -31.73 -22.03 5.69
C GLY A 427 -31.46 -23.13 6.73
N THR A 428 -30.41 -23.94 6.55
CA THR A 428 -30.03 -25.02 7.48
C THR A 428 -29.18 -24.52 8.64
N SER A 429 -29.41 -25.07 9.85
CA SER A 429 -28.52 -24.90 10.99
C SER A 429 -27.21 -25.66 10.75
N VAL A 430 -26.15 -24.95 10.38
CA VAL A 430 -24.81 -25.54 10.16
C VAL A 430 -24.13 -25.78 11.51
N PRO A 431 -23.70 -27.00 11.86
CA PRO A 431 -22.99 -27.25 13.11
C PRO A 431 -21.64 -26.53 13.12
N LEU A 432 -21.37 -25.74 14.16
CA LEU A 432 -20.01 -25.30 14.49
C LEU A 432 -19.18 -26.53 14.88
N LYS A 433 -18.09 -26.80 14.16
CA LYS A 433 -17.03 -27.64 14.74
C LYS A 433 -16.37 -26.84 15.86
N GLU A 434 -16.89 -27.03 17.08
CA GLU A 434 -16.20 -26.65 18.30
C GLU A 434 -14.87 -27.42 18.41
N GLN A 435 -13.92 -26.73 19.03
CA GLN A 435 -12.60 -27.15 19.47
C GLN A 435 -12.46 -28.66 19.78
N LEU A 436 -11.58 -29.34 19.05
CA LEU A 436 -10.81 -30.44 19.62
C LEU A 436 -9.49 -29.85 20.14
N LYS A 437 -9.54 -29.40 21.39
CA LYS A 437 -8.36 -29.38 22.26
C LYS A 437 -8.06 -30.81 22.70
N GLU A 438 -6.78 -31.14 22.72
CA GLU A 438 -6.13 -32.14 23.58
C GLU A 438 -6.66 -33.59 23.53
N GLN A 439 -5.95 -34.44 22.79
CA GLN A 439 -5.28 -35.63 23.35
C GLN A 439 -4.06 -36.01 22.51
#